data_AF-A0A956SS55-F1
#
_entry.id   AF-A0A956SS55-F1
#
_cell.length_a   1.000
_cell.length_b   1.000
_cell.length_c   1.000
_cell.angle_alpha   90.00
_cell.angle_beta   90.00
_cell.angle_gamma   90.00
#
_symmetry.space_group_name_H-M   'P 1'
#
loop_
_entity.id
_entity.type
_entity.pdbx_description
1 polymer ?
#
loop_
_entity_poly.entity_id
_entity_poly.type
_entity_poly.pdbx_seq_one_letter_code
_entity_poly.pdbx_strand_id
1 'polypeptide(L)'
;MRGPAGRRVRALNVLSRLREEEVNRVTGELRRLQGQIAELAAERGRLEAGLAENAHVDTLEGSFFLARYARDVRSRLLGLDRRVAEITPLCTALEERIRDLYVEAKTYDSLEVRIRAAAVRDRARREAEALEEAHLIRMTARALRGASRS
;
A
#
# COMPACT_ATOMS: atom_id res chain seq x y z
N MET A 1 -3.68 -10.68 -26.32
CA MET A 1 -5.15 -10.50 -26.33
C MET A 1 -5.53 -9.18 -27.02
N ARG A 2 -5.96 -9.21 -28.29
CA ARG A 2 -6.58 -8.05 -28.98
C ARG A 2 -8.10 -8.19 -28.85
N GLY A 3 -8.71 -7.42 -27.96
CA GLY A 3 -10.15 -7.48 -27.66
C GLY A 3 -10.51 -6.66 -26.42
N PRO A 4 -11.81 -6.47 -26.11
CA PRO A 4 -12.27 -5.68 -24.95
C PRO A 4 -11.73 -6.22 -23.62
N ALA A 5 -11.64 -7.55 -23.44
CA ALA A 5 -11.01 -8.17 -22.27
C ALA A 5 -9.51 -7.81 -22.14
N GLY A 6 -8.79 -7.77 -23.27
CA GLY A 6 -7.38 -7.35 -23.29
C GLY A 6 -7.17 -5.87 -22.95
N ARG A 7 -8.11 -4.99 -23.32
CA ARG A 7 -8.10 -3.58 -22.90
C ARG A 7 -8.34 -3.45 -21.39
N ARG A 8 -9.30 -4.20 -20.84
CA ARG A 8 -9.61 -4.21 -19.41
C ARG A 8 -8.41 -4.69 -18.56
N VAL A 9 -7.77 -5.78 -18.97
CA VAL A 9 -6.54 -6.29 -18.31
C VAL A 9 -5.44 -5.22 -18.31
N ARG A 10 -5.18 -4.56 -19.45
CA ARG A 10 -4.18 -3.49 -19.49
C ARG A 10 -4.53 -2.32 -18.57
N ALA A 11 -5.80 -1.91 -18.54
CA ALA A 11 -6.25 -0.84 -17.66
C ALA A 11 -6.07 -1.21 -16.17
N LEU A 12 -6.43 -2.43 -15.77
CA LEU A 12 -6.23 -2.92 -14.41
C LEU A 12 -4.74 -2.92 -14.02
N ASN A 13 -3.84 -3.26 -14.94
CA ASN A 13 -2.40 -3.27 -14.65
C ASN A 13 -1.84 -1.86 -14.48
N VAL A 14 -2.35 -0.89 -15.24
CA VAL A 14 -2.01 0.52 -15.05
C VAL A 14 -2.52 1.01 -13.70
N LEU A 15 -3.75 0.67 -13.32
CA LEU A 15 -4.32 1.06 -12.04
C LEU A 15 -3.57 0.42 -10.86
N SER A 16 -3.21 -0.87 -10.95
CA SER A 16 -2.43 -1.56 -9.92
C SER A 16 -1.06 -0.90 -9.72
N ARG A 17 -0.33 -0.63 -10.80
CA ARG A 17 0.96 0.09 -10.76
C ARG A 17 0.84 1.49 -10.16
N LEU A 18 -0.20 2.24 -10.55
CA LEU A 18 -0.45 3.57 -9.99
C LEU A 18 -0.64 3.51 -8.47
N ARG A 19 -1.34 2.48 -7.97
CA ARG A 19 -1.51 2.28 -6.53
C ARG A 19 -0.23 1.87 -5.84
N GLU A 20 0.60 1.04 -6.45
CA GLU A 20 1.94 0.70 -5.92
C GLU A 20 2.83 1.94 -5.80
N GLU A 21 2.84 2.82 -6.82
CA GLU A 21 3.55 4.10 -6.77
C GLU A 21 3.02 5.00 -5.66
N GLU A 22 1.69 5.06 -5.48
CA GLU A 22 1.08 5.83 -4.40
C GLU A 22 1.45 5.26 -3.02
N VAL A 23 1.45 3.94 -2.84
CA VAL A 23 1.94 3.27 -1.61
C VAL A 23 3.38 3.68 -1.31
N ASN A 24 4.26 3.66 -2.32
CA ASN A 24 5.66 4.04 -2.14
C ASN A 24 5.81 5.49 -1.69
N ARG A 25 5.02 6.40 -2.29
CA ARG A 25 5.00 7.82 -1.91
C ARG A 25 4.54 8.01 -0.46
N VAL A 26 3.41 7.42 -0.09
CA VAL A 26 2.83 7.52 1.27
C VAL A 26 3.76 6.87 2.31
N THR A 27 4.40 5.75 1.97
CA THR A 27 5.42 5.12 2.83
C THR A 27 6.63 6.02 3.04
N GLY A 28 7.07 6.75 2.00
CA GLY A 28 8.15 7.74 2.12
C GLY A 28 7.78 8.87 3.09
N GLU A 29 6.55 9.36 3.01
CA GLU A 29 6.03 10.38 3.92
C GLU A 29 5.96 9.88 5.37
N LEU A 30 5.44 8.65 5.57
CA LEU A 30 5.39 8.01 6.89
C LEU A 30 6.79 7.89 7.51
N ARG A 31 7.78 7.41 6.73
CA ARG A 31 9.17 7.31 7.20
C ARG A 31 9.74 8.66 7.61
N ARG A 32 9.41 9.73 6.88
CA ARG A 32 9.84 11.09 7.23
C ARG A 32 9.27 11.51 8.58
N LEU A 33 7.98 11.31 8.83
CA LEU A 33 7.34 11.65 10.10
C LEU A 33 7.86 10.80 11.26
N GLN A 34 8.08 9.50 11.04
CA GLN A 34 8.71 8.62 12.02
C GLN A 34 10.15 9.07 12.35
N GLY A 35 10.90 9.53 11.35
CA GLY A 35 12.21 10.15 11.55
C GLY A 35 12.15 11.41 12.42
N GLN A 36 11.17 12.29 12.19
CA GLN A 36 10.95 13.46 13.03
C GLN A 36 10.62 13.08 14.48
N ILE A 37 9.79 12.06 14.71
CA ILE A 37 9.50 11.55 16.07
C ILE A 37 10.80 11.04 16.73
N ALA A 38 11.64 10.30 15.99
CA ALA A 38 12.91 9.79 16.53
C ALA A 38 13.88 10.93 16.90
N GLU A 39 13.96 11.99 16.09
CA GLU A 39 14.76 13.19 16.40
C GLU A 39 14.26 13.90 17.66
N LEU A 40 12.94 14.07 17.79
CA LEU A 40 12.32 14.67 18.99
C LEU A 40 12.58 13.82 20.24
N ALA A 41 12.52 12.49 20.12
CA ALA A 41 12.84 11.57 21.21
C ALA A 41 14.33 11.64 21.61
N ALA A 42 15.24 11.78 20.65
CA ALA A 42 16.66 11.98 20.92
C ALA A 42 16.95 13.33 21.58
N GLU A 43 16.26 14.40 21.18
CA GLU A 43 16.34 15.71 21.86
C GLU A 43 15.83 15.62 23.30
N ARG A 44 14.70 14.96 23.52
CA ARG A 44 14.13 14.69 24.84
C ARG A 44 15.16 13.99 25.75
N GLY A 45 15.77 12.90 25.26
CA GLY A 45 16.80 12.17 26.02
C GLY A 45 18.02 13.03 26.36
N ARG A 46 18.48 13.89 25.45
CA ARG A 46 19.58 14.84 25.72
C ARG A 46 19.22 15.86 26.80
N LEU A 47 18.01 16.40 26.79
CA LEU A 47 17.54 17.35 27.80
C LEU A 47 17.42 16.71 29.18
N GLU A 48 16.94 15.47 29.25
CA GLU A 48 16.84 14.72 30.51
C GLU A 48 18.22 14.36 31.07
N ALA A 49 19.14 13.89 30.23
CA ALA A 49 20.53 13.62 30.63
C ALA A 49 21.23 14.89 31.13
N GLY A 50 21.09 16.01 30.41
CA GLY A 50 21.64 17.30 30.83
C GLY A 50 21.04 17.80 32.14
N LEU A 51 19.78 17.48 32.46
CA LEU A 51 19.20 17.80 33.77
C LEU A 51 19.82 16.96 34.89
N ALA A 52 20.03 15.67 34.65
CA ALA A 52 20.65 14.76 35.61
C ALA A 52 22.11 15.14 35.89
N GLU A 53 22.89 15.49 34.87
CA GLU A 53 24.28 15.92 35.00
C GLU A 53 24.43 17.20 35.83
N ASN A 54 23.50 18.15 35.66
CA ASN A 54 23.53 19.42 36.38
C ASN A 54 22.90 19.35 37.78
N ALA A 55 22.38 18.20 38.23
CA ALA A 55 21.69 18.09 39.53
C ALA A 55 22.62 18.20 40.76
N HIS A 56 23.95 18.19 40.57
CA HIS A 56 24.95 18.13 41.64
C HIS A 56 25.51 19.50 42.07
N VAL A 57 24.81 20.61 41.85
CA VAL A 57 25.31 21.94 42.25
C VAL A 57 24.95 22.24 43.71
N ASP A 58 25.96 22.25 44.58
CA ASP A 58 25.81 22.39 46.04
C ASP A 58 25.91 23.85 46.56
N THR A 59 25.95 24.84 45.67
CA THR A 59 26.02 26.27 46.06
C THR A 59 24.64 26.93 46.09
N LEU A 60 24.45 27.92 46.98
CA LEU A 60 23.18 28.64 47.12
C LEU A 60 22.79 29.37 45.82
N GLU A 61 23.75 30.05 45.18
CA GLU A 61 23.57 30.71 43.88
C GLU A 61 23.30 29.69 42.76
N GLY A 62 23.95 28.52 42.85
CA GLY A 62 23.72 27.39 41.96
C GLY A 62 22.28 26.85 42.04
N SER A 63 21.68 26.85 43.22
CA SER A 63 20.30 26.38 43.43
C SER A 63 19.26 27.21 42.64
N PHE A 64 19.42 28.55 42.59
CA PHE A 64 18.54 29.43 41.82
C PHE A 64 18.71 29.22 40.31
N PHE A 65 19.96 29.05 39.86
CA PHE A 65 20.27 28.75 38.47
C PHE A 65 19.66 27.40 38.05
N LEU A 66 19.81 26.36 38.86
CA LEU A 66 19.23 25.04 38.61
C LEU A 66 17.70 25.07 38.58
N ALA A 67 17.06 25.82 39.49
CA ALA A 67 15.60 25.94 39.49
C ALA A 67 15.07 26.58 38.20
N ARG A 68 15.76 27.60 37.68
CA ARG A 68 15.42 28.24 36.40
C ARG A 68 15.67 27.29 35.23
N TYR A 69 16.85 26.70 35.16
CA TYR A 69 17.22 25.74 34.12
C TYR A 69 16.25 24.55 34.06
N ALA A 70 15.92 23.96 35.21
CA ALA A 70 14.97 22.86 35.30
C ALA A 70 13.55 23.27 34.85
N ARG A 71 13.15 24.53 35.04
CA ARG A 71 11.87 25.04 34.52
C ARG A 71 11.90 25.17 33.00
N ASP A 72 12.98 25.73 32.45
CA ASP A 72 13.16 25.91 31.01
C ASP A 72 13.22 24.56 30.28
N VAL A 73 13.96 23.59 30.83
CA VAL A 73 14.01 22.20 30.34
C VAL A 73 12.63 21.57 30.37
N ARG A 74 11.89 21.66 31.49
CA ARG A 74 10.52 21.13 31.57
C ARG A 74 9.59 21.76 30.52
N SER A 75 9.69 23.07 30.31
CA SER A 75 8.90 23.74 29.27
C SER A 75 9.24 23.24 27.87
N ARG A 76 10.52 22.98 27.58
CA ARG A 76 10.95 22.38 26.31
C ARG A 76 10.45 20.95 26.15
N LEU A 77 10.56 20.12 27.19
CA LEU A 77 10.05 18.74 27.17
C LEU A 77 8.56 18.70 26.84
N LEU A 78 7.74 19.55 27.49
CA LEU A 78 6.31 19.67 27.16
C LEU A 78 6.06 20.11 25.71
N GLY A 79 6.94 20.96 25.15
CA GLY A 79 6.88 21.35 23.75
C GLY A 79 7.19 20.18 22.81
N LEU A 80 8.18 19.35 23.14
CA LEU A 80 8.51 18.14 22.37
C LEU A 80 7.36 17.14 22.41
N ASP A 81 6.78 16.89 23.59
CA ASP A 81 5.66 15.96 23.77
C ASP A 81 4.44 16.40 22.95
N ARG A 82 4.14 17.69 22.91
CA ARG A 82 3.06 18.23 22.06
C ARG A 82 3.32 17.98 20.57
N ARG A 83 4.54 18.22 20.10
CA ARG A 83 4.90 17.97 18.69
C ARG A 83 4.79 16.48 18.35
N VAL A 84 5.19 15.59 19.25
CA VAL A 84 5.00 14.15 19.07
C VAL A 84 3.51 13.80 19.02
N ALA A 85 2.69 14.39 19.91
CA ALA A 85 1.24 14.19 19.93
C ALA A 85 0.55 14.71 18.66
N GLU A 86 1.08 15.76 18.02
CA GLU A 86 0.59 16.28 16.74
C GLU A 86 0.96 15.37 15.55
N ILE A 87 2.18 14.81 15.54
CA ILE A 87 2.66 13.97 14.41
C ILE A 87 2.09 12.56 14.48
N THR A 88 1.89 12.01 15.68
CA THR A 88 1.39 10.63 15.88
C THR A 88 0.10 10.30 15.10
N PRO A 89 -0.98 11.10 15.16
CA PRO A 89 -2.20 10.81 14.41
C PRO A 89 -1.98 10.89 12.88
N LEU A 90 -1.05 11.73 12.42
CA LEU A 90 -0.70 11.78 10.99
C LEU A 90 -0.03 10.48 10.55
N CYS A 91 0.87 9.92 11.37
CA CYS A 91 1.46 8.60 11.10
C CYS A 91 0.38 7.52 11.01
N THR A 92 -0.55 7.47 11.96
CA THR A 92 -1.66 6.51 11.95
C THR A 92 -2.52 6.64 10.69
N ALA A 93 -2.88 7.87 10.30
CA ALA A 93 -3.65 8.10 9.07
C ALA A 93 -2.90 7.65 7.80
N LEU A 94 -1.58 7.85 7.74
CA LEU A 94 -0.76 7.36 6.62
C LEU A 94 -0.67 5.83 6.60
N GLU A 95 -0.57 5.16 7.76
CA GLU A 95 -0.59 3.70 7.86
C GLU A 95 -1.92 3.11 7.39
N GLU A 96 -3.04 3.71 7.78
CA GLU A 96 -4.37 3.34 7.30
C GLU A 96 -4.47 3.56 5.78
N ARG A 97 -3.99 4.70 5.28
CA ARG A 97 -3.97 4.97 3.84
C ARG A 97 -3.14 3.95 3.06
N ILE A 98 -1.99 3.54 3.57
CA ILE A 98 -1.15 2.48 2.96
C ILE A 98 -1.93 1.17 2.88
N ARG A 99 -2.63 0.81 3.96
CA ARG A 99 -3.47 -0.41 4.00
C ARG A 99 -4.56 -0.37 2.92
N ASP A 100 -5.29 0.73 2.82
CA ASP A 100 -6.37 0.88 1.84
C ASP A 100 -5.86 0.78 0.40
N LEU A 101 -4.75 1.47 0.10
CA LEU A 101 -4.12 1.43 -1.22
C LEU A 101 -3.67 0.01 -1.59
N TYR A 102 -3.13 -0.74 -0.62
CA TYR A 102 -2.72 -2.13 -0.85
C TYR A 102 -3.92 -3.04 -1.14
N VAL A 103 -5.03 -2.85 -0.43
CA VAL A 103 -6.28 -3.58 -0.67
C VAL A 103 -6.85 -3.26 -2.06
N GLU A 104 -6.83 -1.98 -2.47
CA GLU A 104 -7.24 -1.57 -3.82
C GLU A 104 -6.39 -2.25 -4.90
N ALA A 105 -5.05 -2.20 -4.77
CA ALA A 105 -4.13 -2.83 -5.71
C ALA A 105 -4.39 -4.35 -5.84
N LYS A 106 -4.55 -5.05 -4.72
CA LYS A 106 -4.85 -6.49 -4.72
C LYS A 106 -6.22 -6.82 -5.32
N THR A 107 -7.18 -5.91 -5.18
CA THR A 107 -8.48 -6.05 -5.84
C THR A 107 -8.34 -6.00 -7.36
N TYR A 108 -7.52 -5.09 -7.88
CA TYR A 108 -7.24 -5.00 -9.32
C TYR A 108 -6.52 -6.25 -9.84
N ASP A 109 -5.50 -6.73 -9.13
CA ASP A 109 -4.80 -7.98 -9.48
C ASP A 109 -5.77 -9.17 -9.52
N SER A 110 -6.64 -9.27 -8.52
CA SER A 110 -7.65 -10.35 -8.43
C SER A 110 -8.69 -10.27 -9.55
N LEU A 111 -9.08 -9.07 -9.97
CA LEU A 111 -9.96 -8.86 -11.13
C LEU A 111 -9.26 -9.26 -12.43
N GLU A 112 -7.98 -8.94 -12.57
CA GLU A 112 -7.18 -9.29 -13.74
C GLU A 112 -7.14 -10.81 -13.95
N VAL A 113 -6.82 -11.56 -12.89
CA VAL A 113 -6.79 -13.03 -12.90
C VAL A 113 -8.15 -13.60 -13.31
N ARG A 114 -9.24 -13.10 -12.73
CA ARG A 114 -10.61 -13.54 -13.06
C ARG A 114 -10.97 -13.29 -14.53
N ILE A 115 -10.62 -12.11 -15.07
CA ILE A 115 -10.89 -11.78 -16.47
C ILE A 115 -10.09 -12.69 -17.41
N ARG A 116 -8.81 -12.95 -17.09
CA ARG A 116 -7.98 -13.87 -17.88
C ARG A 116 -8.56 -15.29 -17.87
N ALA A 117 -8.95 -15.79 -16.70
CA ALA A 117 -9.55 -17.11 -16.58
C ALA A 117 -10.89 -17.23 -17.33
N ALA A 118 -11.73 -16.19 -17.28
CA ALA A 118 -12.97 -16.15 -18.07
C ALA A 118 -12.67 -16.19 -19.57
N ALA A 119 -11.70 -15.41 -20.06
CA ALA A 119 -11.35 -15.39 -21.47
C ALA A 119 -10.78 -16.73 -21.98
N VAL A 120 -10.04 -17.47 -21.14
CA VAL A 120 -9.57 -18.82 -21.48
C VAL A 120 -10.76 -19.79 -21.59
N ARG A 121 -11.70 -19.75 -20.64
CA ARG A 121 -12.91 -20.58 -20.67
C ARG A 121 -13.78 -20.28 -21.88
N ASP A 122 -13.99 -19.00 -22.20
CA ASP A 122 -14.76 -18.59 -23.37
C ASP A 122 -14.12 -19.07 -24.67
N ARG A 123 -12.79 -19.02 -24.76
CA ARG A 123 -12.05 -19.51 -25.92
C ARG A 123 -12.19 -21.02 -26.06
N ALA A 124 -11.98 -21.78 -24.98
CA ALA A 124 -12.14 -23.23 -24.98
C ALA A 124 -13.56 -23.65 -25.37
N ARG A 125 -14.57 -22.93 -24.87
CA ARG A 125 -15.98 -23.15 -25.25
C ARG A 125 -16.21 -22.95 -26.75
N ARG A 126 -15.73 -21.84 -27.33
CA ARG A 126 -15.86 -21.58 -28.77
C ARG A 126 -15.11 -22.61 -29.63
N GLU A 127 -13.93 -23.04 -29.17
CA GLU A 127 -13.17 -24.09 -29.84
C GLU A 127 -13.92 -25.43 -29.83
N ALA A 128 -14.56 -25.79 -28.72
CA ALA A 128 -15.41 -26.98 -28.62
C ALA A 128 -16.65 -26.89 -29.54
N GLU A 129 -17.38 -25.78 -29.50
CA GLU A 129 -18.55 -25.53 -30.36
C GLU A 129 -18.18 -25.63 -31.85
N ALA A 130 -17.04 -25.07 -32.26
CA ALA A 130 -16.55 -25.15 -33.64
C ALA A 130 -16.15 -26.58 -34.06
N LEU A 131 -15.56 -27.37 -33.16
CA LEU A 131 -15.22 -28.76 -33.42
C LEU A 131 -16.48 -29.64 -33.58
N GLU A 132 -17.49 -29.42 -32.74
CA GLU A 132 -18.79 -30.09 -32.84
C GLU A 132 -19.48 -29.77 -34.17
N GLU A 133 -19.52 -28.50 -34.56
CA GLU A 133 -20.09 -28.07 -35.84
C GLU A 133 -19.35 -28.72 -37.03
N ALA A 134 -18.01 -28.70 -37.02
CA ALA A 134 -17.21 -29.35 -38.05
C ALA A 134 -17.43 -30.87 -38.13
N HIS A 135 -17.65 -31.52 -36.98
CA HIS A 135 -17.98 -32.94 -36.90
C HIS A 135 -19.34 -33.24 -37.53
N LEU A 136 -20.36 -32.44 -37.20
CA LEU A 136 -21.71 -32.56 -37.76
C LEU A 136 -21.73 -32.34 -39.28
N ILE A 137 -21.03 -31.33 -39.78
CA ILE A 137 -20.89 -31.07 -41.24
C ILE A 137 -20.24 -32.28 -41.93
N ARG A 138 -19.20 -32.87 -41.32
CA ARG A 138 -18.53 -34.05 -41.88
C ARG A 138 -19.45 -35.26 -41.93
N MET A 139 -20.23 -35.51 -40.88
CA MET A 139 -21.18 -36.63 -40.81
C MET A 139 -22.30 -36.49 -41.83
N THR A 140 -22.91 -35.31 -41.91
CA THR A 140 -24.00 -35.02 -42.87
C THR A 140 -23.52 -35.15 -44.31
N ALA A 141 -22.34 -34.62 -44.65
CA ALA A 141 -21.74 -34.79 -45.97
C ALA A 141 -21.41 -36.26 -46.31
N ARG A 142 -21.10 -37.09 -45.31
CA ARG A 142 -20.91 -38.55 -45.51
C ARG A 142 -22.24 -39.25 -45.76
N ALA A 143 -23.29 -38.93 -45.00
CA ALA A 143 -24.62 -39.51 -45.16
C ALA A 143 -25.22 -39.21 -46.54
N LEU A 144 -25.10 -37.96 -47.02
CA LEU A 144 -25.57 -37.58 -48.34
C LEU A 144 -24.86 -38.33 -49.47
N ARG A 145 -23.54 -38.54 -49.36
CA ARG A 145 -22.76 -39.33 -50.35
C ARG A 145 -23.08 -40.82 -50.35
N GLY A 146 -23.51 -41.37 -49.22
CA GLY A 146 -23.98 -42.75 -49.12
C GLY A 146 -25.34 -42.94 -49.79
N ALA A 147 -26.26 -41.98 -49.60
CA ALA A 147 -27.60 -42.00 -50.18
C ALA A 147 -27.62 -41.78 -51.71
N SER A 148 -26.61 -41.12 -52.29
CA SER A 148 -26.49 -40.96 -53.75
C SER A 148 -25.86 -42.16 -54.47
N ARG A 149 -25.41 -43.19 -53.73
CA ARG A 149 -24.77 -44.40 -54.28
C ARG A 149 -25.64 -45.67 -54.12
N SER A 150 -26.82 -45.54 -53.52
CA SER A 150 -27.87 -46.56 -53.41
C SER A 150 -29.04 -46.19 -54.31
#